data_AF-A0AAE0YN97-F1
#
_entry.id   AF-A0AAE0YN97-F1
#
_cell.length_a   1.000
_cell.length_b   1.000
_cell.length_c   1.000
_cell.angle_alpha   90.00
_cell.angle_beta   90.00
_cell.angle_gamma   90.00
#
_symmetry.space_group_name_H-M   'P 1'
#
loop_
_entity.id
_entity.type
_entity.pdbx_description
1 polymer ?
#
loop_
_entity_poly.entity_id
_entity_poly.type
_entity_poly.pdbx_seq_one_letter_code
_entity_poly.pdbx_strand_id
1 'polypeptide(L)'
;MMQFMLLFSRQGKLRLQKWFSAYPDRVKKKTTRELITLVLARKPKMCSFLEWKDLKIVYKRYASLYFCCAIERDDNELLTLETIHRYVELLDKYFGSVCELDIIFNFEKAYFMLDEFLLGGEVQETSKKNVLKAIAAQDLLQEDDALQDVLVEYGLL
;
A
#
# COMPACT_ATOMS: atom_id res chain seq x y z
N MET A 1 -15.18 5.73 -4.09
CA MET A 1 -14.06 5.83 -3.13
C MET A 1 -13.46 4.48 -2.74
N MET A 2 -12.12 4.38 -2.63
CA MET A 2 -11.44 3.18 -2.12
C MET A 2 -11.63 3.01 -0.61
N GLN A 3 -12.13 1.84 -0.18
CA GLN A 3 -12.40 1.55 1.24
C GLN A 3 -11.15 1.07 1.99
N PHE A 4 -10.33 0.25 1.33
CA PHE A 4 -9.07 -0.25 1.87
C PHE A 4 -8.16 -0.82 0.78
N MET A 5 -6.87 -0.90 1.11
CA MET A 5 -5.83 -1.53 0.31
C MET A 5 -5.06 -2.54 1.16
N LEU A 6 -4.88 -3.75 0.64
CA LEU A 6 -4.16 -4.86 1.27
C LEU A 6 -3.00 -5.30 0.37
N LEU A 7 -1.82 -5.49 0.96
CA LEU A 7 -0.72 -6.21 0.34
C LEU A 7 -0.47 -7.49 1.13
N PHE A 8 -0.38 -8.62 0.43
CA PHE A 8 -0.09 -9.90 1.04
C PHE A 8 0.73 -10.80 0.12
N SER A 9 1.51 -11.69 0.72
CA SER A 9 2.35 -12.63 -0.01
C SER A 9 1.55 -13.78 -0.60
N ARG A 10 2.17 -14.56 -1.49
CA ARG A 10 1.62 -15.82 -2.01
C ARG A 10 1.30 -16.85 -0.91
N GLN A 11 1.97 -16.76 0.25
CA GLN A 11 1.67 -17.61 1.43
C GLN A 11 0.55 -17.03 2.30
N GLY A 12 -0.09 -15.93 1.90
CA GLY A 12 -1.15 -15.27 2.64
C GLY A 12 -0.69 -14.44 3.83
N LYS A 13 0.61 -14.12 3.92
CA LYS A 13 1.13 -13.23 4.97
C LYS A 13 0.87 -11.78 4.58
N LEU A 14 0.16 -11.06 5.45
CA LEU A 14 -0.11 -9.63 5.26
C LEU A 14 1.18 -8.81 5.42
N ARG A 15 1.40 -7.87 4.49
CA ARG A 15 2.55 -6.95 4.48
C ARG A 15 2.14 -5.51 4.72
N LEU A 16 0.98 -5.11 4.19
CA LEU A 16 0.41 -3.78 4.39
C LEU A 16 -1.11 -3.88 4.46
N GLN A 17 -1.72 -3.08 5.31
CA GLN A 17 -3.17 -2.86 5.32
C GLN A 17 -3.47 -1.38 5.59
N LYS A 18 -4.01 -0.68 4.59
CA LYS A 18 -4.52 0.68 4.75
C LYS A 18 -6.05 0.63 4.71
N TRP A 19 -6.68 1.12 5.78
CA TRP A 19 -8.13 1.24 5.88
C TRP A 19 -8.48 2.72 5.83
N PHE A 20 -9.22 3.14 4.80
CA PHE A 20 -9.61 4.55 4.61
C PHE A 20 -10.92 4.87 5.33
N SER A 21 -11.74 3.84 5.58
CA SER A 21 -12.95 3.94 6.40
C SER A 21 -12.77 3.31 7.78
N ALA A 22 -13.51 3.81 8.76
CA ALA A 22 -13.48 3.29 10.12
C ALA A 22 -14.19 1.93 10.22
N TYR A 23 -13.42 0.89 10.57
CA TYR A 23 -13.94 -0.45 10.85
C TYR A 23 -13.43 -0.96 12.20
N PRO A 24 -14.26 -1.74 12.94
CA PRO A 24 -13.78 -2.46 14.12
C PRO A 24 -12.69 -3.47 13.75
N ASP A 25 -11.68 -3.64 14.59
CA ASP A 25 -10.56 -4.56 14.32
C ASP A 25 -10.98 -6.01 14.09
N ARG A 26 -12.05 -6.45 14.76
CA ARG A 26 -12.65 -7.76 14.53
C ARG A 26 -13.13 -7.92 13.08
N VAL A 27 -13.73 -6.87 12.52
CA VAL A 27 -14.22 -6.84 11.14
C VAL A 27 -13.03 -6.79 10.18
N LYS A 28 -12.04 -5.91 10.43
CA LYS A 28 -10.81 -5.83 9.64
C LYS A 28 -10.13 -7.20 9.53
N LYS A 29 -9.88 -7.86 10.65
CA LYS A 29 -9.24 -9.19 10.70
C LYS A 29 -10.05 -10.25 9.94
N LYS A 30 -11.38 -10.24 10.05
CA LYS A 30 -12.26 -11.17 9.33
C LYS A 30 -12.19 -10.92 7.83
N THR A 31 -12.37 -9.67 7.40
CA THR A 31 -12.33 -9.26 5.99
C THR A 31 -10.99 -9.57 5.35
N THR A 32 -9.87 -9.26 6.00
CA THR A 32 -8.53 -9.56 5.49
C THR A 32 -8.34 -11.06 5.25
N ARG A 33 -8.71 -11.91 6.21
CA ARG A 33 -8.59 -13.38 6.05
C ARG A 33 -9.46 -13.90 4.90
N GLU A 34 -10.71 -13.42 4.83
CA GLU A 34 -11.68 -13.78 3.81
C GLU A 34 -11.14 -13.44 2.41
N LEU A 35 -10.70 -12.20 2.19
CA LEU A 35 -10.20 -11.74 0.90
C LEU A 35 -8.87 -12.37 0.48
N ILE A 36 -7.94 -12.58 1.42
CA ILE A 36 -6.69 -13.30 1.13
C ILE A 36 -7.00 -14.71 0.63
N THR A 37 -7.89 -15.43 1.33
CA THR A 37 -8.29 -16.79 0.95
C THR A 37 -8.94 -16.80 -0.43
N LEU A 38 -9.86 -15.87 -0.66
CA LEU A 38 -10.59 -15.76 -1.92
C LEU A 38 -9.66 -15.45 -3.10
N VAL A 39 -8.76 -14.48 -2.96
CA VAL A 39 -7.83 -14.07 -4.03
C VAL A 39 -6.80 -15.15 -4.32
N LEU A 40 -6.23 -15.80 -3.30
CA LEU A 40 -5.24 -16.86 -3.47
C LEU A 40 -5.80 -18.14 -4.12
N ALA A 41 -7.10 -18.40 -3.97
CA ALA A 41 -7.77 -19.53 -4.61
C ALA A 41 -7.96 -19.36 -6.13
N ARG A 42 -7.71 -18.16 -6.69
CA ARG A 42 -7.98 -17.86 -8.11
C ARG A 42 -6.85 -18.30 -9.04
N LYS A 43 -7.23 -18.74 -10.24
CA LYS A 43 -6.28 -19.12 -11.30
C LYS A 43 -5.68 -17.87 -11.99
N PRO A 44 -4.43 -17.91 -12.49
CA PRO A 44 -3.75 -16.74 -13.05
C PRO A 44 -4.44 -16.02 -14.23
N LYS A 45 -5.27 -16.72 -15.02
CA LYS A 45 -5.97 -16.15 -16.18
C LYS A 45 -7.36 -15.58 -15.85
N MET A 46 -7.78 -15.63 -14.59
CA MET A 46 -9.07 -15.09 -14.19
C MET A 46 -9.06 -13.56 -14.16
N CYS A 47 -10.25 -12.96 -14.25
CA CYS A 47 -10.42 -11.51 -14.14
C CYS A 47 -9.80 -10.97 -12.84
N SER A 48 -9.16 -9.80 -12.96
CA SER A 48 -8.58 -9.05 -11.83
C SER A 48 -9.65 -8.34 -10.97
N PHE A 49 -10.92 -8.44 -11.37
CA PHE A 49 -12.06 -7.82 -10.69
C PHE A 49 -13.01 -8.88 -10.13
N LEU A 50 -13.61 -8.57 -8.98
CA LEU A 50 -14.55 -9.42 -8.27
C LEU A 50 -15.67 -8.59 -7.68
N GLU A 51 -16.89 -9.10 -7.75
CA GLU A 51 -17.97 -8.62 -6.89
C GLU A 51 -17.83 -9.26 -5.52
N TRP A 52 -17.80 -8.45 -4.46
CA TRP A 52 -17.72 -8.92 -3.08
C TRP A 52 -18.60 -8.05 -2.18
N LYS A 53 -19.74 -8.62 -1.77
CA LYS A 53 -20.79 -7.91 -1.01
C LYS A 53 -21.25 -6.68 -1.81
N ASP A 54 -21.21 -5.50 -1.19
CA ASP A 54 -21.58 -4.23 -1.82
C ASP A 54 -20.38 -3.46 -2.39
N LEU A 55 -19.23 -4.12 -2.53
CA LEU A 55 -17.99 -3.54 -3.05
C LEU A 55 -17.47 -4.35 -4.24
N LYS A 56 -16.59 -3.72 -5.00
CA LYS A 56 -15.78 -4.38 -6.03
C LYS A 56 -14.36 -4.55 -5.51
N ILE A 57 -13.78 -5.73 -5.70
CA ILE A 57 -12.38 -5.99 -5.38
C ILE A 57 -11.57 -5.96 -6.66
N VAL A 58 -10.54 -5.12 -6.67
CA VAL A 58 -9.54 -5.05 -7.73
C VAL A 58 -8.24 -5.59 -7.18
N TYR A 59 -7.68 -6.61 -7.83
CA TYR A 59 -6.42 -7.18 -7.38
C TYR A 59 -5.44 -7.44 -8.53
N LYS A 60 -4.15 -7.28 -8.23
CA LYS A 60 -3.07 -7.59 -9.16
C LYS A 60 -1.91 -8.25 -8.43
N ARG A 61 -1.31 -9.25 -9.09
CA ARG A 61 -0.11 -9.92 -8.58
C ARG A 61 1.13 -9.35 -9.28
N TYR A 62 2.12 -8.95 -8.48
CA TYR A 62 3.47 -8.58 -8.90
C TYR A 62 4.46 -9.51 -8.20
N ALA A 63 5.18 -10.34 -8.96
CA ALA A 63 6.08 -11.38 -8.43
C ALA A 63 5.42 -12.28 -7.35
N SER A 64 5.85 -12.19 -6.09
CA SER A 64 5.29 -12.95 -4.95
C SER A 64 4.18 -12.21 -4.20
N LEU A 65 3.95 -10.93 -4.49
CA LEU A 65 3.01 -10.06 -3.79
C LEU A 65 1.70 -9.90 -4.55
N TYR A 66 0.62 -9.84 -3.78
CA TYR A 66 -0.72 -9.49 -4.22
C TYR A 66 -1.09 -8.14 -3.64
N PHE A 67 -1.53 -7.25 -4.52
CA PHE A 67 -2.11 -5.95 -4.20
C PHE A 67 -3.61 -6.07 -4.42
N CYS A 68 -4.40 -5.66 -3.44
CA CYS A 68 -5.83 -5.86 -3.42
C CYS A 68 -6.52 -4.63 -2.84
N CYS A 69 -7.36 -3.98 -3.64
CA CYS A 69 -8.15 -2.81 -3.24
C CYS A 69 -9.63 -3.16 -3.26
N ALA A 70 -10.38 -2.62 -2.30
CA ALA A 70 -11.83 -2.62 -2.34
C ALA A 70 -12.34 -1.22 -2.67
N ILE A 71 -13.20 -1.13 -3.68
CA ILE A 71 -13.75 0.13 -4.21
C ILE A 71 -15.27 0.06 -4.25
N GLU A 72 -15.91 1.22 -4.38
CA GLU A 72 -17.37 1.32 -4.49
C GLU A 72 -17.85 0.87 -5.87
N ARG A 73 -19.16 0.64 -6.01
CA ARG A 73 -19.72 0.03 -7.23
C ARG A 73 -19.65 0.94 -8.46
N ASP A 74 -19.65 2.23 -8.25
CA ASP A 74 -19.56 3.29 -9.25
C ASP A 74 -18.13 3.67 -9.63
N ASP A 75 -17.14 3.20 -8.86
CA ASP A 75 -15.73 3.43 -9.18
C ASP A 75 -15.25 2.62 -10.39
N ASN A 76 -14.25 3.16 -11.07
CA ASN A 76 -13.64 2.54 -12.24
C ASN A 76 -12.55 1.53 -11.83
N GLU A 77 -12.76 0.26 -12.20
CA GLU A 77 -11.86 -0.84 -11.85
C GLU A 77 -10.52 -0.75 -12.57
N LEU A 78 -10.51 -0.27 -13.82
CA LEU A 78 -9.28 -0.10 -14.62
C LEU A 78 -8.43 1.03 -14.07
N LEU A 79 -9.06 2.15 -13.66
CA LEU A 79 -8.36 3.24 -13.00
C LEU A 79 -7.75 2.77 -11.67
N THR A 80 -8.48 1.97 -10.90
CA THR A 80 -7.97 1.38 -9.65
C THR A 80 -6.79 0.44 -9.91
N LEU A 81 -6.83 -0.33 -11.00
CA LEU A 81 -5.73 -1.20 -11.41
C LEU A 81 -4.49 -0.38 -11.79
N GLU A 82 -4.66 0.76 -12.45
CA GLU A 82 -3.58 1.71 -12.73
C GLU A 82 -3.06 2.38 -11.46
N THR A 83 -3.92 2.70 -10.48
CA THR A 83 -3.50 3.19 -9.16
C THR A 83 -2.61 2.18 -8.44
N ILE A 84 -2.96 0.89 -8.47
CA ILE A 84 -2.10 -0.19 -7.95
C ILE A 84 -0.76 -0.19 -8.69
N HIS A 85 -0.78 -0.16 -10.02
CA HIS A 85 0.44 -0.20 -10.81
C HIS A 85 1.35 0.99 -10.51
N ARG A 86 0.77 2.19 -10.42
CA ARG A 86 1.47 3.43 -10.08
C ARG A 86 2.16 3.34 -8.72
N TYR A 87 1.49 2.77 -7.72
CA TYR A 87 2.09 2.56 -6.41
C TYR A 87 3.28 1.59 -6.47
N VAL A 88 3.19 0.52 -7.26
CA VAL A 88 4.32 -0.40 -7.49
C VAL A 88 5.50 0.32 -8.16
N GLU A 89 5.25 1.20 -9.15
CA GLU A 89 6.31 1.98 -9.79
C GLU A 89 6.98 2.98 -8.83
N LEU A 90 6.22 3.56 -7.89
CA LEU A 90 6.76 4.43 -6.85
C LEU A 90 7.69 3.65 -5.91
N LEU A 91 7.24 2.48 -5.45
CA LEU A 91 8.04 1.58 -4.62
C LEU A 91 9.31 1.14 -5.34
N ASP A 92 9.19 0.73 -6.61
CA ASP A 92 10.32 0.29 -7.43
C ASP A 92 11.37 1.37 -7.62
N LYS A 93 10.93 2.61 -7.85
CA LYS A 93 11.83 3.74 -8.03
C LYS A 93 12.50 4.20 -6.74
N TYR A 94 11.85 4.02 -5.60
CA TYR A 94 12.41 4.36 -4.29
C TYR A 94 13.41 3.32 -3.80
N PHE A 95 13.04 2.03 -3.82
CA PHE A 95 13.91 0.94 -3.34
C PHE A 95 14.98 0.51 -4.36
N GLY A 96 14.78 0.80 -5.65
CA GLY A 96 15.70 0.42 -6.71
C GLY A 96 15.66 -1.08 -7.01
N SER A 97 14.67 -1.52 -7.79
CA SER A 97 14.32 -2.94 -8.00
C SER A 97 13.65 -3.57 -6.77
N VAL A 98 12.46 -3.07 -6.44
CA VAL A 98 11.76 -3.46 -5.21
C VAL A 98 11.46 -4.95 -5.14
N CYS A 99 11.70 -5.55 -3.99
CA CYS A 99 11.30 -6.91 -3.66
C CYS A 99 10.43 -6.98 -2.40
N GLU A 100 9.84 -8.14 -2.13
CA GLU A 100 9.00 -8.34 -0.95
C GLU A 100 9.74 -8.09 0.38
N LEU A 101 11.04 -8.40 0.44
CA LEU A 101 11.84 -8.18 1.64
C LEU A 101 11.99 -6.69 1.95
N ASP A 102 12.13 -5.83 0.94
CA ASP A 102 12.27 -4.38 1.14
C ASP A 102 11.04 -3.82 1.84
N ILE A 103 9.84 -4.29 1.45
CA ILE A 103 8.58 -3.90 2.09
C ILE A 103 8.45 -4.48 3.50
N ILE A 104 8.99 -5.68 3.76
CA ILE A 104 8.97 -6.29 5.10
C ILE A 104 9.87 -5.52 6.07
N PHE A 105 11.07 -5.15 5.64
CA PHE A 105 12.06 -4.47 6.47
C PHE A 105 11.78 -2.97 6.62
N ASN A 106 11.19 -2.34 5.61
CA ASN A 106 10.91 -0.91 5.58
C ASN A 106 9.39 -0.66 5.40
N PHE A 107 8.57 -1.32 6.21
CA PHE A 107 7.11 -1.28 6.04
C PHE A 107 6.56 0.13 6.26
N GLU A 108 7.15 0.89 7.18
CA GLU A 108 6.84 2.28 7.46
C GLU A 108 7.07 3.17 6.23
N LYS A 109 8.18 2.99 5.51
CA LYS A 109 8.45 3.73 4.26
C LYS A 109 7.41 3.43 3.18
N ALA A 110 6.95 2.18 3.12
CA ALA A 110 5.83 1.82 2.23
C ALA A 110 4.53 2.54 2.65
N TYR A 111 4.22 2.64 3.94
CA TYR A 111 3.07 3.43 4.40
C TYR A 111 3.22 4.93 4.11
N PHE A 112 4.39 5.53 4.34
CA PHE A 112 4.62 6.95 4.03
C PHE A 112 4.44 7.24 2.55
N MET A 113 4.99 6.38 1.69
CA MET A 113 4.80 6.50 0.24
C MET A 113 3.34 6.33 -0.18
N LEU A 114 2.63 5.39 0.44
CA LEU A 114 1.21 5.21 0.17
C LEU A 114 0.41 6.43 0.61
N ASP A 115 0.76 7.04 1.75
CA ASP A 115 0.08 8.20 2.31
C ASP A 115 0.41 9.49 1.56
N GLU A 116 1.57 9.57 0.90
CA GLU A 116 1.92 10.65 -0.03
C GLU A 116 1.23 10.47 -1.39
N PHE A 117 0.81 9.26 -1.74
CA PHE A 117 0.11 8.98 -3.00
C PHE A 117 -1.42 9.00 -2.87
N LEU A 118 -1.96 8.43 -1.79
CA LEU A 118 -3.38 8.26 -1.53
C LEU A 118 -3.77 8.89 -0.19
N LEU A 119 -4.88 9.63 -0.20
CA LEU A 119 -5.46 10.19 1.01
C LEU A 119 -6.97 10.02 1.01
N GLY A 120 -7.53 9.55 2.13
CA GLY A 120 -8.98 9.39 2.27
C GLY A 120 -9.63 8.42 1.27
N GLY A 121 -8.86 7.50 0.69
CA GLY A 121 -9.37 6.55 -0.32
C GLY A 121 -9.34 7.08 -1.75
N GLU A 122 -8.73 8.25 -1.98
CA GLU A 122 -8.60 8.90 -3.28
C GLU A 122 -7.14 9.20 -3.61
N VAL A 123 -6.84 9.36 -4.91
CA VAL A 123 -5.51 9.78 -5.37
C VAL A 123 -5.33 11.27 -5.13
N GLN A 124 -4.32 11.66 -4.34
CA GLN A 124 -4.02 13.07 -4.08
C GLN A 124 -2.96 13.64 -5.02
N GLU A 125 -1.95 12.85 -5.39
CA GLU A 125 -0.86 13.27 -6.26
C GLU A 125 -0.69 12.29 -7.41
N THR A 126 -0.80 12.81 -8.63
CA THR A 126 -0.74 12.01 -9.87
C THR A 126 0.66 11.99 -10.46
N SER A 127 1.55 12.89 -10.07
CA SER A 127 2.94 12.96 -10.52
C SER A 127 3.84 12.08 -9.67
N LYS A 128 4.40 11.02 -10.27
CA LYS A 128 5.44 10.19 -9.62
C LYS A 128 6.61 11.02 -9.10
N LYS A 129 6.99 12.08 -9.83
CA LYS A 129 8.13 12.92 -9.47
C LYS A 129 7.86 13.72 -8.19
N ASN A 130 6.63 14.18 -8.01
CA ASN A 130 6.25 14.97 -6.84
C ASN A 130 6.22 14.10 -5.58
N VAL A 131 5.58 12.92 -5.67
CA VAL A 131 5.55 11.95 -4.56
C VAL A 131 6.97 11.59 -4.11
N LEU A 132 7.85 11.21 -5.05
CA LEU A 132 9.24 10.84 -4.71
C LEU A 132 10.04 12.01 -4.14
N LYS A 133 9.79 13.24 -4.60
CA LYS A 133 10.45 14.44 -4.06
C LYS A 133 10.00 14.70 -2.62
N ALA A 134 8.71 14.55 -2.33
CA ALA A 134 8.18 14.72 -0.98
C ALA A 134 8.72 13.67 -0.01
N ILE A 135 8.75 12.39 -0.42
CA ILE A 135 9.35 11.31 0.36
C ILE A 135 10.84 11.56 0.62
N ALA A 136 11.61 11.98 -0.40
CA ALA A 136 13.02 12.29 -0.21
C ALA A 136 13.25 13.45 0.77
N ALA A 137 12.37 14.46 0.77
CA ALA A 137 12.43 15.55 1.75
C ALA A 137 12.10 15.07 3.18
N GLN A 138 11.12 14.17 3.32
CA GLN A 138 10.77 13.56 4.60
C GLN A 138 11.91 12.70 5.15
N ASP A 139 12.59 11.93 4.30
CA ASP A 139 13.74 11.11 4.69
C ASP A 139 14.89 11.98 5.23
N LEU A 140 15.22 13.10 4.57
CA LEU A 140 16.25 14.03 5.04
C LEU A 140 15.91 14.62 6.41
N LEU A 141 14.66 15.05 6.62
CA LEU A 141 14.23 15.59 7.92
C LEU A 141 14.32 14.54 9.02
N GLN A 142 13.95 13.29 8.71
CA GLN A 142 14.03 12.19 9.67
C GLN A 142 15.49 11.86 10.07
N GLU A 143 16.44 11.99 9.14
CA GLU A 143 17.88 11.82 9.43
C GLU A 143 18.42 12.94 10.32
N ASP A 144 18.05 14.20 10.06
CA ASP A 144 18.46 15.36 10.85
C ASP A 144 17.93 15.25 12.30
N ASP A 145 16.67 14.87 12.49
CA ASP A 145 16.07 14.67 13.81
C ASP A 145 16.79 13.55 14.60
N ALA A 146 17.12 12.44 13.94
CA ALA A 146 17.84 11.34 14.57
C ALA A 146 19.26 11.74 15.02
N LEU A 147 19.95 12.58 14.24
CA LEU A 147 21.24 13.13 14.63
C LEU A 147 21.11 14.07 15.82
N GLN A 148 20.07 14.91 15.85
CA GLN A 148 19.82 15.83 16.94
C GLN A 148 19.54 15.09 18.26
N ASP A 149 18.72 14.03 18.22
CA ASP A 149 18.44 13.20 19.38
C ASP A 149 19.71 12.55 19.95
N VAL A 150 20.59 12.04 19.08
CA VAL A 150 21.89 11.50 19.48
C VAL A 150 22.76 12.58 20.12
N LEU A 151 22.86 13.76 19.53
CA LEU A 151 23.66 14.86 20.07
C LEU A 151 23.18 15.30 21.46
N VAL A 152 21.87 15.34 21.69
CA VAL A 152 21.27 15.61 23.01
C VAL A 152 21.60 14.49 24.00
N GLU A 153 21.52 13.22 23.60
CA GLU A 153 21.85 12.07 24.45
C GLU A 153 23.31 12.12 24.93
N TYR A 154 24.24 12.55 24.07
CA TYR A 154 25.65 12.72 24.40
C TYR A 154 26.00 14.08 25.05
N GLY A 155 25.02 14.95 25.29
CA GLY A 155 25.21 16.26 25.92
C GLY A 155 26.05 17.24 25.08
N LEU A 156 26.01 17.08 23.76
CA LEU A 156 26.70 17.95 22.79
C LEU A 156 25.82 19.12 22.33
N LEU A 157 24.56 19.15 22.75
CA LEU A 157 23.56 20.21 22.58
C LEU A 157 22.86 20.51 23.91
#